data_AF-A0A2R8AN61-F1
#
_entry.id   AF-A0A2R8AN61-F1
#
_cell.length_a   1.000
_cell.length_b   1.000
_cell.length_c   1.000
_cell.angle_alpha   90.00
_cell.angle_beta   90.00
_cell.angle_gamma   90.00
#
_symmetry.space_group_name_H-M   'P 1'
#
loop_
_entity.id
_entity.type
_entity.pdbx_description
1 polymer ?
#
loop_
_entity_poly.entity_id
_entity_poly.type
_entity_poly.pdbx_seq_one_letter_code
_entity_poly.pdbx_strand_id
1 'polypeptide(L)'
;MSEATGPVLAADGTPLKRSLSRALRMQKLRALALVAPLLLFVLVTFIAPIADMLFRSVENEIVENTLPRTAAVLADWDADHTDLPGDDAFEAAYYDVFIAAERKLHTRLGTRLNYELTGVSSLFRKTGRALDDIGEVYQDQFKALDKDWDKGTPWAELMGTQAWIDGAQGWKKADGPLDRLVVRDDIAALLPATAAAYQEFADFSILEDDKSPLKEEPWTLVHSALYTDLAALDVSGYGGPRAEMLKAADALVATPEFETINTREALIDIEDGWADHEVWQTIKTYSPKYTSGYFLNAVDMQKSPEGPIMRDEDERIYGLLFKRTIFMSLAITISCVLLAYPVAWILANLPMRKANLLMILVLLPFWTSLLVRTSAWKVMLQQQGVINDVLVWLGLVSDTERLVMINNQFGTIVAMTHILLPFMILPMYSVMQTIPPTYLRAAKSLGANNWTAFWRVYFPQSVPGIGAGSILVFILAIGYYITPEIVGGTTGTFISNRIAYHISSSLNWGLAAALGTLLLAVVLILYWAYDKIVGIDNVKLG
;
A
#
# COMPACT_ATOMS: atom_id res chain seq x y z
N MET A 1 73.33 17.83 10.42
CA MET A 1 72.24 18.75 10.04
C MET A 1 70.94 18.07 10.44
N SER A 2 70.21 18.60 11.43
CA SER A 2 69.02 17.97 11.99
C SER A 2 67.82 18.08 11.04
N GLU A 3 67.09 16.98 10.85
CA GLU A 3 65.79 16.97 10.17
C GLU A 3 64.80 17.87 10.90
N ALA A 4 64.25 18.86 10.20
CA ALA A 4 63.22 19.73 10.73
C ALA A 4 61.86 19.00 10.69
N THR A 5 61.51 18.30 11.76
CA THR A 5 60.19 17.68 11.99
C THR A 5 59.16 18.70 12.47
N GLY A 6 58.96 19.78 11.71
CA GLY A 6 57.93 20.81 11.99
C GLY A 6 56.75 20.71 11.02
N PRO A 7 55.50 21.01 11.43
CA PRO A 7 54.35 20.99 10.54
C PRO A 7 54.52 22.01 9.41
N VAL A 8 54.35 21.57 8.16
CA VAL A 8 54.39 22.44 6.98
C VAL A 8 53.27 23.49 7.09
N LEU A 9 53.63 24.77 7.07
CA LEU A 9 52.71 25.90 7.22
C LEU A 9 52.35 26.48 5.84
N ALA A 10 51.15 27.02 5.71
CA ALA A 10 50.73 27.83 4.57
C ALA A 10 51.30 29.26 4.69
N ALA A 11 51.13 30.07 3.64
CA ALA A 11 51.67 31.44 3.55
C ALA A 11 51.19 32.39 4.67
N ASP A 12 50.11 32.03 5.37
CA ASP A 12 49.51 32.76 6.50
C ASP A 12 49.94 32.23 7.89
N GLY A 13 50.89 31.29 7.94
CA GLY A 13 51.38 30.68 9.18
C GLY A 13 50.46 29.60 9.76
N THR A 14 49.35 29.27 9.11
CA THR A 14 48.48 28.17 9.54
C THR A 14 49.01 26.81 9.08
N PRO A 15 48.84 25.72 9.85
CA PRO A 15 49.24 24.39 9.38
C PRO A 15 48.52 24.02 8.07
N LEU A 16 49.29 23.65 7.04
CA LEU A 16 48.81 23.40 5.67
C LEU A 16 47.66 22.38 5.63
N LYS A 17 47.68 21.39 6.53
CA LYS A 17 46.62 20.39 6.66
C LYS A 17 45.27 21.02 7.07
N ARG A 18 45.28 22.04 7.93
CA ARG A 18 44.07 22.76 8.35
C ARG A 18 43.53 23.66 7.23
N SER A 19 44.39 24.45 6.57
CA SER A 19 43.96 25.32 5.47
C SER A 19 43.43 24.51 4.28
N LEU A 20 44.11 23.42 3.92
CA LEU A 20 43.66 22.48 2.88
C LEU A 20 42.31 21.84 3.24
N SER A 21 42.12 21.37 4.48
CA SER A 21 40.85 20.78 4.92
C SER A 21 39.68 21.77 4.85
N ARG A 22 39.92 23.05 5.17
CA ARG A 22 38.91 24.11 5.13
C ARG A 22 38.55 24.47 3.68
N ALA A 23 39.54 24.59 2.81
CA ALA A 23 39.34 24.83 1.38
C ALA A 23 38.59 23.66 0.72
N LEU A 24 38.99 22.41 1.01
CA LEU A 24 38.31 21.21 0.52
C LEU A 24 36.87 21.11 1.02
N ARG A 25 36.60 21.46 2.29
CA ARG A 25 35.24 21.45 2.85
C ARG A 25 34.36 22.49 2.16
N MET A 26 34.90 23.68 1.87
CA MET A 26 34.18 24.72 1.12
C MET A 26 33.92 24.32 -0.33
N GLN A 27 34.89 23.68 -0.99
CA GLN A 27 34.71 23.17 -2.34
C GLN A 27 33.66 22.05 -2.38
N LYS A 28 33.67 21.12 -1.43
CA LYS A 28 32.63 20.09 -1.26
C LYS A 28 31.26 20.69 -0.97
N LEU A 29 31.17 21.71 -0.12
CA LEU A 29 29.90 22.37 0.18
C LEU A 29 29.34 23.11 -1.04
N ARG A 30 30.18 23.77 -1.84
CA ARG A 30 29.75 24.39 -3.11
C ARG A 30 29.29 23.34 -4.12
N ALA A 31 30.01 22.23 -4.26
CA ALA A 31 29.60 21.13 -5.13
C ALA A 31 28.26 20.51 -4.67
N LEU A 32 28.09 20.29 -3.37
CA LEU A 32 26.81 19.83 -2.80
C LEU A 32 25.70 20.85 -3.02
N ALA A 33 25.94 22.14 -2.82
CA ALA A 33 24.94 23.19 -3.00
C ALA A 33 24.46 23.30 -4.46
N LEU A 34 25.31 23.01 -5.44
CA LEU A 34 24.94 22.97 -6.86
C LEU A 34 24.02 21.78 -7.20
N VAL A 35 24.19 20.65 -6.52
CA VAL A 35 23.38 19.43 -6.73
C VAL A 35 22.17 19.36 -5.79
N ALA A 36 22.20 20.10 -4.67
CA ALA A 36 21.19 20.06 -3.62
C ALA A 36 19.76 20.31 -4.10
N PRO A 37 19.46 21.25 -5.03
CA PRO A 37 18.08 21.43 -5.51
C PRO A 37 17.54 20.18 -6.22
N LEU A 38 18.35 19.54 -7.07
CA LEU A 38 17.96 18.31 -7.77
C LEU A 38 17.81 17.16 -6.78
N LEU A 39 18.74 17.03 -5.81
CA LEU A 39 18.70 15.99 -4.81
C LEU A 39 17.50 16.15 -3.87
N LEU A 40 17.17 17.39 -3.46
CA LEU A 40 15.98 17.70 -2.68
C LEU A 40 14.71 17.40 -3.48
N PHE A 41 14.67 17.78 -4.76
CA PHE A 41 13.56 17.44 -5.65
C PHE A 41 13.35 15.92 -5.70
N VAL A 42 14.41 15.13 -5.91
CA VAL A 42 14.33 13.66 -5.92
C VAL A 42 13.90 13.10 -4.56
N LEU A 43 14.43 13.64 -3.46
CA LEU A 43 14.05 13.22 -2.11
C LEU A 43 12.56 13.44 -1.86
N VAL A 44 12.04 14.61 -2.19
CA VAL A 44 10.65 14.99 -1.90
C VAL A 44 9.67 14.32 -2.87
N THR A 45 10.01 14.20 -4.16
CA THR A 45 9.05 13.72 -5.18
C THR A 45 9.08 12.22 -5.39
N PHE A 46 10.20 11.54 -5.09
CA PHE A 46 10.33 10.09 -5.29
C PHE A 46 10.59 9.35 -3.98
N ILE A 47 11.62 9.74 -3.21
CA ILE A 47 12.05 8.94 -2.05
C ILE A 47 11.03 9.04 -0.91
N ALA A 48 10.52 10.23 -0.60
CA ALA A 48 9.55 10.41 0.48
C ALA A 48 8.21 9.69 0.20
N PRO A 49 7.58 9.78 -0.98
CA PRO A 49 6.39 9.00 -1.29
C PRO A 49 6.62 7.49 -1.30
N ILE A 50 7.79 7.03 -1.76
CA ILE A 50 8.15 5.60 -1.67
C ILE A 50 8.29 5.19 -0.21
N ALA A 51 8.96 5.98 0.63
CA ALA A 51 9.09 5.69 2.04
C ALA A 51 7.73 5.65 2.73
N ASP A 52 6.85 6.63 2.51
CA ASP A 52 5.46 6.65 2.99
C ASP A 52 4.72 5.38 2.54
N MET A 53 4.80 5.05 1.25
CA MET A 53 4.19 3.86 0.71
C MET A 53 4.71 2.58 1.37
N LEU A 54 6.02 2.49 1.67
CA LEU A 54 6.59 1.33 2.37
C LEU A 54 6.19 1.32 3.86
N PHE A 55 6.03 2.46 4.53
CA PHE A 55 5.57 2.53 5.92
C PHE A 55 4.13 2.01 6.09
N ARG A 56 3.29 2.16 5.06
CA ARG A 56 1.94 1.52 5.05
C ARG A 56 1.97 0.00 5.25
N SER A 57 3.10 -0.66 5.02
CA SER A 57 3.27 -2.10 5.29
C SER A 57 3.22 -2.48 6.77
N VAL A 58 3.36 -1.51 7.67
CA VAL A 58 3.24 -1.73 9.13
C VAL A 58 2.09 -0.94 9.75
N GLU A 59 1.49 -0.01 9.05
CA GLU A 59 0.39 0.82 9.58
C GLU A 59 -0.97 0.14 9.46
N ASN A 60 -1.73 0.18 10.54
CA ASN A 60 -3.06 -0.42 10.64
C ASN A 60 -4.06 0.58 11.22
N GLU A 61 -4.33 1.62 10.44
CA GLU A 61 -5.18 2.73 10.86
C GLU A 61 -6.67 2.42 10.75
N ILE A 62 -7.07 1.43 9.94
CA ILE A 62 -8.48 1.22 9.60
C ILE A 62 -9.30 0.82 10.83
N VAL A 63 -8.81 -0.14 11.63
CA VAL A 63 -9.56 -0.62 12.80
C VAL A 63 -9.62 0.45 13.87
N GLU A 64 -8.49 1.03 14.28
CA GLU A 64 -8.46 2.05 15.33
C GLU A 64 -9.21 3.33 14.96
N ASN A 65 -9.10 3.82 13.72
CA ASN A 65 -9.81 5.04 13.32
C ASN A 65 -11.31 4.82 13.14
N THR A 66 -11.74 3.58 12.88
CA THR A 66 -13.17 3.26 12.72
C THR A 66 -13.81 2.84 14.03
N LEU A 67 -13.07 2.16 14.91
CA LEU A 67 -13.51 1.65 16.21
C LEU A 67 -12.66 2.17 17.38
N PRO A 68 -12.53 3.50 17.57
CA PRO A 68 -11.63 4.05 18.58
C PRO A 68 -12.08 3.74 20.02
N ARG A 69 -13.38 3.76 20.32
CA ARG A 69 -13.91 3.48 21.66
C ARG A 69 -13.79 1.99 21.95
N THR A 70 -14.18 1.17 20.98
CA THR A 70 -14.14 -0.30 21.07
C THR A 70 -12.70 -0.78 21.27
N ALA A 71 -11.75 -0.24 20.49
CA ALA A 71 -10.34 -0.56 20.62
C ALA A 71 -9.77 -0.18 22.00
N ALA A 72 -10.22 0.95 22.57
CA ALA A 72 -9.81 1.36 23.90
C ALA A 72 -10.32 0.41 24.99
N VAL A 73 -11.58 -0.01 24.93
CA VAL A 73 -12.16 -0.95 25.90
C VAL A 73 -11.53 -2.35 25.77
N LEU A 74 -11.34 -2.84 24.54
CA LEU A 74 -10.75 -4.16 24.31
C LEU A 74 -9.26 -4.25 24.66
N ALA A 75 -8.59 -3.12 24.90
CA ALA A 75 -7.17 -3.13 25.26
C ALA A 75 -6.92 -3.92 26.55
N ASP A 76 -7.82 -3.79 27.53
CA ASP A 76 -7.71 -4.41 28.86
C ASP A 76 -8.48 -5.74 28.98
N TRP A 77 -9.36 -6.06 28.02
CA TRP A 77 -10.10 -7.32 27.99
C TRP A 77 -9.15 -8.52 27.79
N ASP A 78 -9.27 -9.58 28.58
CA ASP A 78 -8.47 -10.80 28.39
C ASP A 78 -9.04 -11.65 27.25
N ALA A 79 -8.33 -11.66 26.13
CA ALA A 79 -8.75 -12.35 24.92
C ALA A 79 -8.41 -13.86 24.92
N ASP A 80 -7.64 -14.33 25.91
CA ASP A 80 -7.30 -15.75 26.03
C ASP A 80 -8.35 -16.53 26.83
N HIS A 81 -9.24 -15.82 27.53
CA HIS A 81 -10.40 -16.41 28.21
C HIS A 81 -11.55 -16.62 27.22
N THR A 82 -12.41 -17.62 27.41
CA THR A 82 -13.55 -17.88 26.51
C THR A 82 -14.74 -16.92 26.68
N ASP A 83 -14.62 -15.95 27.59
CA ASP A 83 -15.73 -15.07 27.94
C ASP A 83 -15.77 -13.90 26.97
N LEU A 84 -16.97 -13.55 26.52
CA LEU A 84 -17.19 -12.33 25.74
C LEU A 84 -16.76 -11.10 26.53
N PRO A 85 -16.36 -10.00 25.86
CA PRO A 85 -16.05 -8.76 26.55
C PRO A 85 -17.28 -8.21 27.29
N GLY A 86 -17.04 -7.30 28.23
CA GLY A 86 -18.08 -6.67 29.06
C GLY A 86 -19.10 -5.86 28.25
N ASP A 87 -20.20 -5.47 28.89
CA ASP A 87 -21.27 -4.70 28.23
C ASP A 87 -20.77 -3.35 27.69
N ASP A 88 -19.76 -2.77 28.35
CA ASP A 88 -19.03 -1.58 27.93
C ASP A 88 -18.39 -1.72 26.54
N ALA A 89 -17.94 -2.91 26.17
CA ALA A 89 -17.40 -3.18 24.83
C ALA A 89 -18.50 -3.22 23.75
N PHE A 90 -19.68 -3.75 24.10
CA PHE A 90 -20.84 -3.78 23.19
C PHE A 90 -21.40 -2.36 23.01
N GLU A 91 -21.46 -1.56 24.08
CA GLU A 91 -21.80 -0.14 23.99
C GLU A 91 -20.80 0.62 23.14
N ALA A 92 -19.50 0.44 23.36
CA ALA A 92 -18.46 1.09 22.55
C ALA A 92 -18.55 0.70 21.06
N ALA A 93 -18.84 -0.58 20.78
CA ALA A 93 -19.05 -1.08 19.42
C ALA A 93 -20.32 -0.49 18.79
N TYR A 94 -21.41 -0.35 19.54
CA TYR A 94 -22.63 0.32 19.07
C TYR A 94 -22.32 1.74 18.59
N TYR A 95 -21.67 2.57 19.42
CA TYR A 95 -21.32 3.95 19.05
C TYR A 95 -20.40 4.02 17.83
N ASP A 96 -19.32 3.24 17.84
CA ASP A 96 -18.33 3.30 16.77
C ASP A 96 -18.88 2.77 15.44
N VAL A 97 -19.61 1.65 15.45
CA VAL A 97 -20.20 1.09 14.23
C VAL A 97 -21.33 1.98 13.71
N PHE A 98 -22.08 2.65 14.58
CA PHE A 98 -23.11 3.63 14.17
C PHE A 98 -22.48 4.79 13.41
N ILE A 99 -21.47 5.44 14.00
CA ILE A 99 -20.77 6.56 13.35
C ILE A 99 -20.09 6.09 12.05
N ALA A 100 -19.53 4.88 12.04
CA ALA A 100 -18.98 4.27 10.85
C ALA A 100 -20.05 3.88 9.80
N ALA A 101 -21.29 3.64 10.21
CA ALA A 101 -22.44 3.39 9.33
C ALA A 101 -22.79 4.64 8.54
N GLU A 102 -23.00 5.74 9.26
CA GLU A 102 -23.29 7.08 8.71
C GLU A 102 -22.20 7.54 7.74
N ARG A 103 -20.93 7.39 8.13
CA ARG A 103 -19.75 7.72 7.29
C ARG A 103 -19.44 6.68 6.21
N LYS A 104 -20.20 5.59 6.12
CA LYS A 104 -20.00 4.46 5.18
C LYS A 104 -18.63 3.77 5.31
N LEU A 105 -17.99 3.87 6.47
CA LEU A 105 -16.69 3.27 6.78
C LEU A 105 -16.80 1.82 7.28
N HIS A 106 -17.94 1.43 7.88
CA HIS A 106 -18.17 0.08 8.42
C HIS A 106 -17.98 -1.04 7.37
N THR A 107 -18.36 -0.81 6.10
CA THR A 107 -18.16 -1.80 5.03
C THR A 107 -16.68 -1.99 4.67
N ARG A 108 -15.90 -0.91 4.70
CA ARG A 108 -14.45 -0.93 4.48
C ARG A 108 -13.74 -1.66 5.63
N LEU A 109 -14.15 -1.39 6.87
CA LEU A 109 -13.68 -2.11 8.05
C LEU A 109 -13.99 -3.61 7.95
N GLY A 110 -15.25 -3.95 7.67
CA GLY A 110 -15.68 -5.34 7.51
C GLY A 110 -14.90 -6.06 6.40
N THR A 111 -14.68 -5.42 5.25
CA THR A 111 -13.86 -5.98 4.16
C THR A 111 -12.41 -6.21 4.61
N ARG A 112 -11.82 -5.29 5.39
CA ARG A 112 -10.46 -5.43 5.90
C ARG A 112 -10.32 -6.60 6.87
N LEU A 113 -11.25 -6.74 7.80
CA LEU A 113 -11.24 -7.82 8.79
C LEU A 113 -11.62 -9.17 8.16
N ASN A 114 -12.37 -9.17 7.05
CA ASN A 114 -12.73 -10.40 6.33
C ASN A 114 -11.53 -11.13 5.68
N TYR A 115 -10.38 -10.46 5.53
CA TYR A 115 -9.14 -11.14 5.14
C TYR A 115 -8.57 -12.02 6.26
N GLU A 116 -9.00 -11.79 7.49
CA GLU A 116 -8.49 -12.45 8.69
C GLU A 116 -9.53 -13.43 9.25
N LEU A 117 -10.83 -13.04 9.24
CA LEU A 117 -11.94 -13.90 9.67
C LEU A 117 -13.09 -13.84 8.66
N THR A 118 -13.41 -14.98 8.05
CA THR A 118 -14.48 -15.07 7.05
C THR A 118 -15.85 -14.78 7.67
N GLY A 119 -16.68 -13.99 6.99
CA GLY A 119 -18.05 -13.67 7.44
C GLY A 119 -18.15 -12.31 8.14
N VAL A 120 -17.03 -11.77 8.66
CA VAL A 120 -17.00 -10.46 9.33
C VAL A 120 -17.48 -9.32 8.43
N SER A 121 -17.25 -9.39 7.12
CA SER A 121 -17.78 -8.36 6.21
C SER A 121 -19.31 -8.35 6.17
N SER A 122 -19.97 -9.51 6.33
CA SER A 122 -21.43 -9.58 6.42
C SER A 122 -21.93 -9.04 7.76
N LEU A 123 -21.23 -9.36 8.85
CA LEU A 123 -21.55 -8.88 10.19
C LEU A 123 -21.61 -7.36 10.22
N PHE A 124 -20.53 -6.66 9.89
CA PHE A 124 -20.53 -5.18 9.89
C PHE A 124 -21.57 -4.60 8.94
N ARG A 125 -21.79 -5.21 7.77
CA ARG A 125 -22.73 -4.70 6.76
C ARG A 125 -24.19 -4.89 7.17
N LYS A 126 -24.54 -5.96 7.87
CA LYS A 126 -25.90 -6.18 8.39
C LYS A 126 -26.13 -5.33 9.62
N THR A 127 -25.19 -5.31 10.56
CA THR A 127 -25.23 -4.46 11.74
C THR A 127 -25.42 -3.00 11.36
N GLY A 128 -24.57 -2.45 10.49
CA GLY A 128 -24.70 -1.06 10.03
C GLY A 128 -26.02 -0.70 9.33
N ARG A 129 -26.88 -1.65 8.95
CA ARG A 129 -28.21 -1.38 8.39
C ARG A 129 -29.35 -1.38 9.41
N ALA A 130 -29.12 -1.90 10.60
CA ALA A 130 -30.13 -2.12 11.64
C ALA A 130 -29.76 -1.48 12.97
N LEU A 131 -28.69 -0.66 13.01
CA LEU A 131 -28.25 0.02 14.24
C LEU A 131 -29.20 1.14 14.67
N ASP A 132 -29.96 1.71 13.74
CA ASP A 132 -30.99 2.71 14.06
C ASP A 132 -32.08 2.14 14.96
N ASP A 133 -32.51 0.90 14.71
CA ASP A 133 -33.54 0.18 15.46
C ASP A 133 -33.27 0.16 16.98
N ILE A 134 -32.00 0.18 17.40
CA ILE A 134 -31.61 0.23 18.82
C ILE A 134 -31.98 1.59 19.44
N GLY A 135 -31.66 2.69 18.75
CA GLY A 135 -31.91 4.03 19.27
C GLY A 135 -33.34 4.50 19.03
N GLU A 136 -34.05 3.92 18.06
CA GLU A 136 -35.47 4.18 17.78
C GLU A 136 -36.35 3.95 19.02
N VAL A 137 -36.06 2.92 19.83
CA VAL A 137 -36.81 2.67 21.09
C VAL A 137 -36.77 3.85 22.04
N TYR A 138 -35.63 4.53 22.15
CA TYR A 138 -35.53 5.74 22.97
C TYR A 138 -36.13 6.95 22.26
N GLN A 139 -35.84 7.10 20.97
CA GLN A 139 -36.33 8.21 20.16
C GLN A 139 -37.86 8.29 20.15
N ASP A 140 -38.55 7.18 19.93
CA ASP A 140 -40.00 7.12 19.85
C ASP A 140 -40.67 7.54 21.17
N GLN A 141 -40.10 7.13 22.31
CA GLN A 141 -40.60 7.52 23.63
C GLN A 141 -40.41 9.02 23.89
N PHE A 142 -39.23 9.57 23.57
CA PHE A 142 -38.99 11.01 23.68
C PHE A 142 -39.88 11.82 22.73
N LYS A 143 -40.06 11.35 21.49
CA LYS A 143 -40.94 11.96 20.49
C LYS A 143 -42.41 11.93 20.90
N ALA A 144 -42.85 10.86 21.57
CA ALA A 144 -44.20 10.75 22.11
C ALA A 144 -44.45 11.74 23.26
N LEU A 145 -43.41 12.04 24.06
CA LEU A 145 -43.45 13.06 25.11
C LEU A 145 -43.53 14.48 24.53
N ASP A 146 -42.62 14.83 23.62
CA ASP A 146 -42.59 16.12 22.94
C ASP A 146 -42.05 15.97 21.51
N LYS A 147 -42.80 16.49 20.53
CA LYS A 147 -42.39 16.49 19.12
C LYS A 147 -41.14 17.33 18.84
N ASP A 148 -40.71 18.16 19.79
CA ASP A 148 -39.47 18.92 19.67
C ASP A 148 -38.21 18.03 19.73
N TRP A 149 -38.29 16.81 20.28
CA TRP A 149 -37.18 15.83 20.23
C TRP A 149 -36.86 15.33 18.82
N ASP A 150 -37.81 15.47 17.88
CA ASP A 150 -37.69 15.07 16.47
C ASP A 150 -37.10 16.19 15.57
N LYS A 151 -36.72 17.33 16.16
CA LYS A 151 -36.38 18.54 15.41
C LYS A 151 -34.96 19.00 15.72
N GLY A 152 -34.23 19.40 14.68
CA GLY A 152 -32.88 19.94 14.82
C GLY A 152 -32.79 21.23 15.67
N THR A 153 -33.72 22.18 15.50
CA THR A 153 -33.65 23.47 16.23
C THR A 153 -33.72 23.31 17.76
N PRO A 154 -34.71 22.61 18.36
CA PRO A 154 -34.73 22.39 19.81
C PRO A 154 -33.46 21.73 20.36
N TRP A 155 -32.93 20.73 19.66
CA TRP A 155 -31.67 20.09 20.03
C TRP A 155 -30.48 21.03 19.96
N ALA A 156 -30.39 21.85 18.91
CA ALA A 156 -29.34 22.86 18.79
C ALA A 156 -29.46 23.95 19.85
N GLU A 157 -30.67 24.34 20.26
CA GLU A 157 -30.90 25.27 21.37
C GLU A 157 -30.50 24.69 22.72
N LEU A 158 -30.73 23.39 22.93
CA LEU A 158 -30.28 22.69 24.12
C LEU A 158 -28.74 22.61 24.18
N MET A 159 -28.11 22.16 23.08
CA MET A 159 -26.69 21.80 23.03
C MET A 159 -25.76 22.96 22.67
N GLY A 160 -26.15 23.80 21.72
CA GLY A 160 -25.31 24.81 21.10
C GLY A 160 -25.33 26.17 21.80
N THR A 161 -24.27 26.94 21.62
CA THR A 161 -24.24 28.34 22.06
C THR A 161 -25.15 29.21 21.20
N GLN A 162 -25.78 30.23 21.80
CA GLN A 162 -26.66 31.15 21.06
C GLN A 162 -25.95 31.81 19.87
N ALA A 163 -24.67 32.18 20.05
CA ALA A 163 -23.88 32.80 18.99
C ALA A 163 -23.73 31.90 17.76
N TRP A 164 -23.55 30.59 17.96
CA TRP A 164 -23.47 29.64 16.85
C TRP A 164 -24.84 29.45 16.18
N ILE A 165 -25.91 29.34 16.97
CA ILE A 165 -27.29 29.17 16.46
C ILE A 165 -27.68 30.35 15.56
N ASP A 166 -27.42 31.58 16.00
CA ASP A 166 -27.71 32.79 15.24
C ASP A 166 -26.99 32.80 13.88
N GLY A 167 -25.73 32.34 13.85
CA GLY A 167 -24.96 32.17 12.62
C GLY A 167 -25.53 31.08 11.70
N ALA A 168 -25.91 29.93 12.28
CA ALA A 168 -26.43 28.78 11.55
C ALA A 168 -27.84 29.02 10.97
N GLN A 169 -28.69 29.80 11.64
CA GLN A 169 -30.05 30.13 11.16
C GLN A 169 -30.03 30.94 9.85
N GLY A 170 -29.07 31.86 9.72
CA GLY A 170 -28.89 32.70 8.53
C GLY A 170 -28.12 32.03 7.40
N TRP A 171 -27.49 30.87 7.67
CA TRP A 171 -26.57 30.24 6.74
C TRP A 171 -27.26 29.66 5.51
N LYS A 172 -26.59 29.84 4.37
CA LYS A 172 -26.91 29.16 3.12
C LYS A 172 -25.64 28.51 2.58
N LYS A 173 -25.78 27.31 2.03
CA LYS A 173 -24.71 26.56 1.34
C LYS A 173 -23.90 27.37 0.32
N ALA A 174 -24.51 28.39 -0.30
CA ALA A 174 -23.83 29.27 -1.25
C ALA A 174 -22.80 30.23 -0.60
N ASP A 175 -22.92 30.48 0.70
CA ASP A 175 -22.11 31.47 1.43
C ASP A 175 -20.77 30.88 1.94
N GLY A 176 -20.56 29.57 1.77
CA GLY A 176 -19.38 28.84 2.24
C GLY A 176 -19.71 27.77 3.28
N PRO A 177 -18.70 27.06 3.80
CA PRO A 177 -18.91 26.02 4.83
C PRO A 177 -19.44 26.65 6.12
N LEU A 178 -20.40 25.99 6.78
CA LEU A 178 -20.87 26.37 8.11
C LEU A 178 -19.78 26.08 9.14
N ASP A 179 -19.62 26.96 10.12
CA ASP A 179 -18.69 26.74 11.23
C ASP A 179 -19.16 25.56 12.11
N ARG A 180 -18.21 24.82 12.68
CA ARG A 180 -18.51 23.70 13.58
C ARG A 180 -19.32 24.13 14.79
N LEU A 181 -20.19 23.24 15.26
CA LEU A 181 -21.00 23.47 16.45
C LEU A 181 -20.11 23.78 17.66
N VAL A 182 -20.45 24.87 18.35
CA VAL A 182 -19.89 25.17 19.68
C VAL A 182 -20.91 24.73 20.71
N VAL A 183 -20.65 23.58 21.33
CA VAL A 183 -21.46 23.04 22.43
C VAL A 183 -21.27 23.90 23.68
N ARG A 184 -22.31 24.07 24.48
CA ARG A 184 -22.24 24.84 25.73
C ARG A 184 -21.54 24.03 26.83
N ASP A 185 -20.66 24.68 27.58
CA ASP A 185 -19.88 24.01 28.62
C ASP A 185 -20.76 23.44 29.74
N ASP A 186 -21.86 24.12 30.09
CA ASP A 186 -22.75 23.70 31.17
C ASP A 186 -23.57 22.46 30.79
N ILE A 187 -24.07 22.37 29.55
CA ILE A 187 -24.77 21.18 29.08
C ILE A 187 -23.80 20.03 28.78
N ALA A 188 -22.59 20.30 28.28
CA ALA A 188 -21.58 19.26 28.05
C ALA A 188 -21.09 18.63 29.37
N ALA A 189 -21.05 19.40 30.46
CA ALA A 189 -20.74 18.87 31.78
C ALA A 189 -21.91 18.07 32.39
N LEU A 190 -23.15 18.43 32.05
CA LEU A 190 -24.36 17.81 32.58
C LEU A 190 -24.78 16.55 31.82
N LEU A 191 -24.60 16.54 30.49
CA LEU A 191 -24.96 15.49 29.55
C LEU A 191 -23.76 15.13 28.66
N PRO A 192 -22.68 14.56 29.23
CA PRO A 192 -21.44 14.32 28.51
C PRO A 192 -21.60 13.35 27.32
N ALA A 193 -22.37 12.27 27.46
CA ALA A 193 -22.56 11.31 26.37
C ALA A 193 -23.40 11.92 25.25
N THR A 194 -24.48 12.62 25.61
CA THR A 194 -25.40 13.27 24.68
C THR A 194 -24.71 14.40 23.92
N ALA A 195 -23.92 15.21 24.61
CA ALA A 195 -23.15 16.29 24.00
C ALA A 195 -22.14 15.75 22.99
N ALA A 196 -21.44 14.66 23.32
CA ALA A 196 -20.49 14.02 22.41
C ALA A 196 -21.19 13.42 21.18
N ALA A 197 -22.31 12.71 21.36
CA ALA A 197 -23.08 12.14 20.26
C ALA A 197 -23.68 13.21 19.34
N TYR A 198 -24.24 14.28 19.93
CA TYR A 198 -24.80 15.41 19.18
C TYR A 198 -23.72 16.18 18.41
N GLN A 199 -22.52 16.31 18.99
CA GLN A 199 -21.39 16.91 18.31
C GLN A 199 -20.94 16.10 17.08
N GLU A 200 -20.89 14.76 17.16
CA GLU A 200 -20.60 13.90 16.01
C GLU A 200 -21.65 14.03 14.91
N PHE A 201 -22.93 14.04 15.28
CA PHE A 201 -24.04 14.30 14.35
C PHE A 201 -23.93 15.68 13.67
N ALA A 202 -23.63 16.71 14.45
CA ALA A 202 -23.50 18.07 13.94
C ALA A 202 -22.29 18.20 13.00
N ASP A 203 -21.14 17.64 13.37
CA ASP A 203 -19.94 17.63 12.54
C ASP A 203 -20.16 16.85 11.24
N PHE A 204 -20.85 15.70 11.28
CA PHE A 204 -21.22 14.96 10.07
C PHE A 204 -22.14 15.79 9.16
N SER A 205 -23.21 16.35 9.73
CA SER A 205 -24.18 17.16 9.00
C SER A 205 -23.51 18.34 8.29
N ILE A 206 -22.57 19.00 8.95
CA ILE A 206 -21.87 20.19 8.46
C ILE A 206 -20.77 19.82 7.45
N LEU A 207 -19.88 18.89 7.82
CA LEU A 207 -18.62 18.67 7.10
C LEU A 207 -18.76 17.64 5.98
N GLU A 208 -19.66 16.67 6.13
CA GLU A 208 -19.83 15.56 5.18
C GLU A 208 -21.09 15.72 4.34
N ASP A 209 -22.19 16.16 4.95
CA ASP A 209 -23.49 16.31 4.29
C ASP A 209 -23.73 17.73 3.74
N ASP A 210 -22.96 18.73 4.21
CA ASP A 210 -23.07 20.14 3.85
C ASP A 210 -24.51 20.68 4.07
N LYS A 211 -25.03 20.36 5.26
CA LYS A 211 -26.33 20.72 5.80
C LYS A 211 -26.19 21.39 7.17
N SER A 212 -27.25 22.06 7.60
CA SER A 212 -27.32 22.65 8.94
C SER A 212 -28.01 21.67 9.90
N PRO A 213 -27.40 21.36 11.07
CA PRO A 213 -28.04 20.53 12.10
C PRO A 213 -29.39 21.08 12.58
N LEU A 214 -29.68 22.38 12.38
CA LEU A 214 -30.97 22.98 12.71
C LEU A 214 -32.14 22.42 11.89
N LYS A 215 -31.86 21.83 10.72
CA LYS A 215 -32.87 21.36 9.76
C LYS A 215 -32.91 19.85 9.63
N GLU A 216 -31.97 19.15 10.25
CA GLU A 216 -31.87 17.69 10.23
C GLU A 216 -32.42 17.12 11.54
N GLU A 217 -32.98 15.92 11.46
CA GLU A 217 -33.38 15.13 12.62
C GLU A 217 -32.11 14.51 13.23
N PRO A 218 -31.87 14.67 14.54
CA PRO A 218 -30.72 14.06 15.19
C PRO A 218 -30.77 12.54 15.14
N TRP A 219 -29.61 11.92 14.97
CA TRP A 219 -29.50 10.46 14.93
C TRP A 219 -30.14 9.78 16.14
N THR A 220 -30.64 8.56 15.93
CA THR A 220 -31.10 7.63 16.98
C THR A 220 -30.03 7.40 18.05
N LEU A 221 -28.74 7.45 17.68
CA LEU A 221 -27.59 7.43 18.59
C LEU A 221 -27.61 8.58 19.62
N VAL A 222 -28.06 9.78 19.24
CA VAL A 222 -28.14 10.93 20.14
C VAL A 222 -29.21 10.69 21.22
N HIS A 223 -30.31 10.04 20.86
CA HIS A 223 -31.39 9.69 21.79
C HIS A 223 -30.97 8.57 22.75
N SER A 224 -30.21 7.59 22.26
CA SER A 224 -29.58 6.57 23.11
C SER A 224 -28.64 7.22 24.14
N ALA A 225 -27.81 8.16 23.69
CA ALA A 225 -26.90 8.90 24.57
C ALA A 225 -27.64 9.75 25.61
N LEU A 226 -28.78 10.34 25.24
CA LEU A 226 -29.65 11.06 26.15
C LEU A 226 -30.20 10.16 27.26
N TYR A 227 -30.69 8.98 26.91
CA TYR A 227 -31.11 7.99 27.90
C TYR A 227 -29.96 7.64 28.85
N THR A 228 -28.76 7.36 28.33
CA THR A 228 -27.59 7.02 29.14
C THR A 228 -27.26 8.10 30.18
N ASP A 229 -27.24 9.37 29.77
CA ASP A 229 -26.97 10.47 30.69
C ASP A 229 -28.12 10.64 31.71
N LEU A 230 -29.38 10.63 31.27
CA LEU A 230 -30.55 10.81 32.17
C LEU A 230 -30.71 9.66 33.16
N ALA A 231 -30.37 8.43 32.78
CA ALA A 231 -30.41 7.28 33.68
C ALA A 231 -29.32 7.34 34.76
N ALA A 232 -28.22 8.05 34.50
CA ALA A 232 -27.04 8.07 35.37
C ALA A 232 -26.85 9.38 36.14
N LEU A 233 -27.37 10.50 35.66
CA LEU A 233 -27.06 11.85 36.13
C LEU A 233 -28.32 12.63 36.53
N ASP A 234 -28.23 13.46 37.57
CA ASP A 234 -29.33 14.32 38.00
C ASP A 234 -29.33 15.64 37.23
N VAL A 235 -30.36 15.87 36.42
CA VAL A 235 -30.54 17.08 35.61
C VAL A 235 -31.58 18.05 36.15
N SER A 236 -32.18 17.76 37.31
CA SER A 236 -33.26 18.55 37.90
C SER A 236 -32.87 20.02 38.19
N GLY A 237 -31.59 20.26 38.47
CA GLY A 237 -31.01 21.58 38.72
C GLY A 237 -30.77 22.44 37.46
N TYR A 238 -30.97 21.91 36.26
CA TYR A 238 -30.70 22.64 35.02
C TYR A 238 -31.71 23.78 34.80
N GLY A 239 -31.19 24.97 34.45
CA GLY A 239 -31.98 26.18 34.25
C GLY A 239 -31.71 26.90 32.92
N GLY A 240 -31.00 26.25 31.99
CA GLY A 240 -30.66 26.83 30.70
C GLY A 240 -31.78 26.74 29.65
N PRO A 241 -31.47 27.06 28.37
CA PRO A 241 -32.34 26.79 27.24
C PRO A 241 -32.92 25.37 27.26
N ARG A 242 -34.21 25.26 26.94
CA ARG A 242 -34.94 23.98 26.89
C ARG A 242 -34.93 23.18 28.20
N ALA A 243 -34.74 23.82 29.35
CA ALA A 243 -34.74 23.14 30.65
C ALA A 243 -36.01 22.35 30.95
N GLU A 244 -37.19 22.88 30.62
CA GLU A 244 -38.46 22.15 30.84
C GLU A 244 -38.56 20.90 29.96
N MET A 245 -38.07 20.96 28.72
CA MET A 245 -38.01 19.82 27.79
C MET A 245 -37.08 18.73 28.35
N LEU A 246 -35.90 19.11 28.84
CA LEU A 246 -34.95 18.18 29.45
C LEU A 246 -35.50 17.56 30.74
N LYS A 247 -36.10 18.35 31.63
CA LYS A 247 -36.70 17.85 32.89
C LYS A 247 -37.89 16.94 32.65
N ALA A 248 -38.69 17.19 31.61
CA ALA A 248 -39.77 16.30 31.23
C ALA A 248 -39.23 14.95 30.74
N ALA A 249 -38.13 14.95 29.98
CA ALA A 249 -37.46 13.73 29.55
C ALA A 249 -36.85 12.97 30.73
N ASP A 250 -36.21 13.65 31.67
CA ASP A 250 -35.69 13.07 32.92
C ASP A 250 -36.79 12.39 33.75
N ALA A 251 -37.92 13.10 33.94
CA ALA A 251 -39.08 12.56 34.62
C ALA A 251 -39.69 11.34 33.90
N LEU A 252 -39.62 11.30 32.57
CA LEU A 252 -40.06 10.16 31.77
C LEU A 252 -39.11 8.96 31.94
N VAL A 253 -37.79 9.17 31.88
CA VAL A 253 -36.79 8.09 32.07
C VAL A 253 -36.87 7.49 33.47
N ALA A 254 -37.26 8.28 34.47
CA ALA A 254 -37.47 7.82 35.83
C ALA A 254 -38.73 6.93 36.02
N THR A 255 -39.61 6.81 35.01
CA THR A 255 -40.81 5.96 35.14
C THR A 255 -40.47 4.48 34.93
N PRO A 256 -41.09 3.55 35.69
CA PRO A 256 -40.91 2.11 35.48
C PRO A 256 -41.38 1.60 34.11
N GLU A 257 -42.23 2.38 33.43
CA GLU A 257 -42.77 2.05 32.10
C GLU A 257 -41.84 2.45 30.95
N PHE A 258 -40.72 3.13 31.21
CA PHE A 258 -39.76 3.50 30.17
C PHE A 258 -39.09 2.24 29.61
N GLU A 259 -39.24 2.03 28.30
CA GLU A 259 -38.67 0.87 27.61
C GLU A 259 -37.16 1.06 27.42
N THR A 260 -36.38 0.04 27.80
CA THR A 260 -34.91 0.04 27.72
C THR A 260 -34.42 -1.14 26.92
N ILE A 261 -33.34 -0.95 26.18
CA ILE A 261 -32.66 -2.00 25.43
C ILE A 261 -31.33 -2.35 26.09
N ASN A 262 -31.05 -3.65 26.22
CA ASN A 262 -29.70 -4.15 26.47
C ASN A 262 -28.90 -4.16 25.15
N THR A 263 -27.87 -3.32 25.04
CA THR A 263 -27.09 -3.17 23.79
C THR A 263 -26.39 -4.45 23.35
N ARG A 264 -25.95 -5.29 24.30
CA ARG A 264 -25.34 -6.59 23.98
C ARG A 264 -26.37 -7.49 23.29
N GLU A 265 -27.54 -7.67 23.90
CA GLU A 265 -28.60 -8.51 23.36
C GLU A 265 -29.05 -7.98 21.99
N ALA A 266 -29.23 -6.67 21.85
CA ALA A 266 -29.63 -6.07 20.59
C ALA A 266 -28.61 -6.26 19.45
N LEU A 267 -27.30 -6.09 19.72
CA LEU A 267 -26.28 -6.35 18.71
C LEU A 267 -26.24 -7.82 18.29
N ILE A 268 -26.41 -8.74 19.23
CA ILE A 268 -26.49 -10.18 18.96
C ILE A 268 -27.75 -10.52 18.16
N ASP A 269 -28.91 -9.94 18.49
CA ASP A 269 -30.16 -10.15 17.77
C ASP A 269 -30.10 -9.62 16.33
N ILE A 270 -29.35 -8.53 16.09
CA ILE A 270 -29.10 -8.01 14.74
C ILE A 270 -28.22 -8.98 13.92
N GLU A 271 -27.15 -9.50 14.52
CA GLU A 271 -26.32 -10.53 13.91
C GLU A 271 -25.62 -11.40 14.98
N ASP A 272 -25.95 -12.70 14.98
CA ASP A 272 -25.44 -13.70 15.93
C ASP A 272 -23.91 -13.72 16.09
N GLY A 273 -23.16 -13.29 15.07
CA GLY A 273 -21.70 -13.25 15.10
C GLY A 273 -21.13 -12.28 16.15
N TRP A 274 -21.89 -11.33 16.71
CA TRP A 274 -21.46 -10.55 17.86
C TRP A 274 -21.37 -11.38 19.16
N ALA A 275 -22.02 -12.55 19.20
CA ALA A 275 -21.85 -13.53 20.27
C ALA A 275 -20.64 -14.46 20.05
N ASP A 276 -19.92 -14.31 18.92
CA ASP A 276 -18.73 -15.09 18.64
C ASP A 276 -17.49 -14.43 19.24
N HIS A 277 -16.79 -15.17 20.10
CA HIS A 277 -15.54 -14.76 20.71
C HIS A 277 -14.47 -14.41 19.68
N GLU A 278 -14.42 -15.14 18.55
CA GLU A 278 -13.40 -14.96 17.51
C GLU A 278 -13.50 -13.58 16.83
N VAL A 279 -14.71 -13.01 16.75
CA VAL A 279 -14.94 -11.66 16.22
C VAL A 279 -14.27 -10.61 17.10
N TRP A 280 -14.47 -10.69 18.42
CA TRP A 280 -13.87 -9.76 19.37
C TRP A 280 -12.35 -9.91 19.47
N GLN A 281 -11.85 -11.14 19.48
CA GLN A 281 -10.41 -11.42 19.40
C GLN A 281 -9.79 -10.83 18.12
N THR A 282 -10.49 -10.97 16.99
CA THR A 282 -10.05 -10.41 15.71
C THR A 282 -10.00 -8.88 15.77
N ILE A 283 -11.06 -8.22 16.25
CA ILE A 283 -11.06 -6.76 16.41
C ILE A 283 -9.87 -6.34 17.27
N LYS A 284 -9.70 -6.91 18.47
CA LYS A 284 -8.59 -6.59 19.38
C LYS A 284 -7.21 -6.82 18.74
N THR A 285 -7.01 -7.96 18.10
CA THR A 285 -5.71 -8.35 17.49
C THR A 285 -5.27 -7.37 16.42
N TYR A 286 -6.23 -6.76 15.73
CA TYR A 286 -6.02 -5.79 14.66
C TYR A 286 -6.34 -4.34 15.08
N SER A 287 -6.62 -4.05 16.35
CA SER A 287 -6.78 -2.68 16.85
C SER A 287 -5.49 -1.84 16.89
N PRO A 288 -4.27 -2.38 17.16
CA PRO A 288 -3.08 -1.53 17.29
C PRO A 288 -2.71 -0.79 16.00
N LYS A 289 -2.28 0.48 16.11
CA LYS A 289 -1.72 1.33 15.01
C LYS A 289 -0.69 0.64 14.14
N TYR A 290 0.11 -0.26 14.74
CA TYR A 290 1.16 -0.97 14.05
C TYR A 290 0.88 -2.47 14.02
N THR A 291 1.11 -3.09 12.88
CA THR A 291 0.89 -4.51 12.65
C THR A 291 2.04 -5.16 11.90
N SER A 292 2.40 -6.37 12.29
CA SER A 292 3.23 -7.28 11.49
C SER A 292 2.41 -8.09 10.49
N GLY A 293 1.07 -8.01 10.56
CA GLY A 293 0.15 -8.88 9.80
C GLY A 293 0.35 -8.83 8.30
N TYR A 294 0.63 -7.66 7.70
CA TYR A 294 0.88 -7.57 6.26
C TYR A 294 2.17 -8.28 5.84
N PHE A 295 3.23 -8.23 6.65
CA PHE A 295 4.47 -8.95 6.38
C PHE A 295 4.31 -10.45 6.55
N LEU A 296 3.55 -10.90 7.56
CA LEU A 296 3.19 -12.30 7.73
C LEU A 296 2.39 -12.79 6.51
N ASN A 297 1.37 -12.03 6.11
CA ASN A 297 0.55 -12.33 4.93
C ASN A 297 1.40 -12.42 3.66
N ALA A 298 2.39 -11.53 3.48
CA ALA A 298 3.31 -11.55 2.35
C ALA A 298 4.20 -12.80 2.25
N VAL A 299 4.33 -13.56 3.34
CA VAL A 299 5.08 -14.82 3.41
C VAL A 299 4.18 -16.04 3.68
N ASP A 300 2.89 -15.94 3.35
CA ASP A 300 1.87 -16.98 3.52
C ASP A 300 1.62 -17.40 4.98
N MET A 301 1.84 -16.49 5.92
CA MET A 301 1.50 -16.61 7.33
C MET A 301 0.35 -15.66 7.70
N GLN A 302 -0.34 -15.91 8.80
CA GLN A 302 -1.35 -15.02 9.36
C GLN A 302 -1.06 -14.72 10.82
N LYS A 303 -1.48 -13.54 11.28
CA LYS A 303 -1.39 -13.14 12.68
C LYS A 303 -2.59 -13.75 13.41
N SER A 304 -2.33 -14.59 14.41
CA SER A 304 -3.34 -15.13 15.33
C SER A 304 -3.09 -14.63 16.76
N PRO A 305 -4.07 -14.78 17.68
CA PRO A 305 -3.89 -14.43 19.10
C PRO A 305 -2.67 -15.11 19.73
N GLU A 306 -2.42 -16.38 19.41
CA GLU A 306 -1.28 -17.15 19.95
C GLU A 306 0.05 -16.88 19.21
N GLY A 307 0.02 -16.06 18.15
CA GLY A 307 1.19 -15.66 17.38
C GLY A 307 1.08 -15.94 15.88
N PRO A 308 2.19 -15.92 15.14
CA PRO A 308 2.18 -16.17 13.70
C PRO A 308 1.96 -17.65 13.37
N ILE A 309 0.93 -17.95 12.58
CA ILE A 309 0.64 -19.31 12.08
C ILE A 309 0.70 -19.35 10.56
N MET A 310 1.02 -20.50 9.99
CA MET A 310 1.00 -20.69 8.53
C MET A 310 -0.45 -20.77 8.05
N ARG A 311 -0.75 -20.14 6.91
CA ARG A 311 -2.07 -20.30 6.26
C ARG A 311 -2.29 -21.73 5.77
N ASP A 312 -3.51 -22.07 5.46
CA ASP A 312 -3.84 -23.33 4.80
C ASP A 312 -3.18 -23.45 3.43
N GLU A 313 -2.85 -24.67 3.01
CA GLU A 313 -2.04 -24.92 1.81
C GLU A 313 -2.64 -24.31 0.54
N ASP A 314 -3.97 -24.31 0.43
CA ASP A 314 -4.69 -23.77 -0.72
C ASP A 314 -4.65 -22.23 -0.80
N GLU A 315 -4.32 -21.55 0.30
CA GLU A 315 -4.23 -20.09 0.38
C GLU A 315 -2.79 -19.56 0.23
N ARG A 316 -1.78 -20.44 0.24
CA ARG A 316 -0.36 -20.07 0.16
C ARG A 316 0.06 -19.70 -1.26
N ILE A 317 -0.21 -18.45 -1.65
CA ILE A 317 0.05 -17.97 -3.01
C ILE A 317 1.34 -17.16 -3.15
N TYR A 318 1.78 -16.43 -2.13
CA TYR A 318 2.82 -15.41 -2.28
C TYR A 318 4.22 -16.03 -2.34
N GLY A 319 4.53 -16.99 -1.49
CA GLY A 319 5.80 -17.71 -1.48
C GLY A 319 6.07 -18.43 -2.80
N LEU A 320 5.02 -19.02 -3.40
CA LEU A 320 5.08 -19.60 -4.75
C LEU A 320 5.40 -18.52 -5.80
N LEU A 321 4.72 -17.38 -5.74
CA LEU A 321 4.91 -16.28 -6.69
C LEU A 321 6.28 -15.62 -6.56
N PHE A 322 6.84 -15.49 -5.36
CA PHE A 322 8.22 -15.03 -5.16
C PHE A 322 9.24 -15.97 -5.81
N LYS A 323 9.13 -17.28 -5.53
CA LYS A 323 10.00 -18.30 -6.15
C LYS A 323 9.91 -18.26 -7.68
N ARG A 324 8.69 -18.16 -8.20
CA ARG A 324 8.43 -18.05 -9.64
C ARG A 324 9.03 -16.78 -10.24
N THR A 325 8.86 -15.63 -9.59
CA THR A 325 9.39 -14.34 -10.06
C THR A 325 10.90 -14.38 -10.18
N ILE A 326 11.60 -14.91 -9.17
CA ILE A 326 13.06 -15.08 -9.19
C ILE A 326 13.47 -16.03 -10.32
N PHE A 327 12.86 -17.21 -10.40
CA PHE A 327 13.18 -18.21 -11.42
C PHE A 327 12.99 -17.65 -12.84
N MET A 328 11.83 -17.05 -13.09
CA MET A 328 11.49 -16.51 -14.41
C MET A 328 12.39 -15.33 -14.79
N SER A 329 12.67 -14.44 -13.85
CA SER A 329 13.56 -13.29 -14.10
C SER A 329 14.99 -13.75 -14.39
N LEU A 330 15.50 -14.78 -13.69
CA LEU A 330 16.77 -15.42 -14.04
C LEU A 330 16.73 -16.07 -15.43
N ALA A 331 15.68 -16.81 -15.76
CA ALA A 331 15.52 -17.45 -17.06
C ALA A 331 15.48 -16.43 -18.21
N ILE A 332 14.78 -15.31 -18.02
CA ILE A 332 14.73 -14.19 -18.97
C ILE A 332 16.11 -13.56 -19.12
N THR A 333 16.80 -13.25 -18.01
CA THR A 333 18.14 -12.66 -18.05
C THR A 333 19.12 -13.57 -18.78
N ILE A 334 19.13 -14.88 -18.49
CA ILE A 334 19.99 -15.86 -19.17
C ILE A 334 19.65 -15.90 -20.67
N SER A 335 18.37 -15.93 -21.03
CA SER A 335 17.93 -15.90 -22.43
C SER A 335 18.39 -14.62 -23.14
N CYS A 336 18.30 -13.47 -22.48
CA CYS A 336 18.83 -12.21 -22.99
C CYS A 336 20.35 -12.27 -23.16
N VAL A 337 21.13 -12.79 -22.22
CA VAL A 337 22.60 -12.93 -22.37
C VAL A 337 22.93 -13.79 -23.59
N LEU A 338 22.28 -14.95 -23.73
CA LEU A 338 22.55 -15.89 -24.82
C LEU A 338 22.28 -15.27 -26.20
N LEU A 339 21.21 -14.47 -26.34
CA LEU A 339 20.85 -13.82 -27.59
C LEU A 339 21.59 -12.50 -27.82
N ALA A 340 21.82 -11.71 -26.77
CA ALA A 340 22.47 -10.41 -26.88
C ALA A 340 23.98 -10.53 -27.10
N TYR A 341 24.65 -11.55 -26.55
CA TYR A 341 26.08 -11.74 -26.72
C TYR A 341 26.52 -11.76 -28.18
N PRO A 342 25.97 -12.63 -29.06
CA PRO A 342 26.37 -12.64 -30.46
C PRO A 342 26.04 -11.32 -31.17
N VAL A 343 24.89 -10.69 -30.86
CA VAL A 343 24.50 -9.41 -31.47
C VAL A 343 25.46 -8.30 -31.07
N ALA A 344 25.78 -8.16 -29.79
CA ALA A 344 26.73 -7.18 -29.27
C ALA A 344 28.14 -7.41 -29.83
N TRP A 345 28.57 -8.68 -29.93
CA TRP A 345 29.85 -9.03 -30.52
C TRP A 345 29.93 -8.63 -32.01
N ILE A 346 28.87 -8.89 -32.79
CA ILE A 346 28.80 -8.46 -34.20
C ILE A 346 28.85 -6.93 -34.30
N LEU A 347 28.04 -6.22 -33.51
CA LEU A 347 28.01 -4.76 -33.48
C LEU A 347 29.39 -4.16 -33.18
N ALA A 348 30.11 -4.73 -32.20
CA ALA A 348 31.42 -4.25 -31.78
C ALA A 348 32.54 -4.47 -32.81
N ASN A 349 32.37 -5.43 -33.74
CA ASN A 349 33.40 -5.80 -34.72
C ASN A 349 33.09 -5.37 -36.16
N LEU A 350 31.90 -4.84 -36.43
CA LEU A 350 31.51 -4.36 -37.75
C LEU A 350 32.01 -2.94 -38.05
N PRO A 351 32.16 -2.56 -39.34
CA PRO A 351 32.41 -1.17 -39.71
C PRO A 351 31.31 -0.25 -39.17
N MET A 352 31.69 0.93 -38.68
CA MET A 352 30.82 1.89 -37.97
C MET A 352 29.45 2.13 -38.65
N ARG A 353 29.41 2.24 -39.98
CA ARG A 353 28.14 2.44 -40.72
C ARG A 353 27.17 1.26 -40.56
N LYS A 354 27.67 0.04 -40.66
CA LYS A 354 26.84 -1.18 -40.51
C LYS A 354 26.44 -1.39 -39.06
N ALA A 355 27.37 -1.14 -38.12
CA ALA A 355 27.08 -1.19 -36.69
C ALA A 355 25.96 -0.21 -36.30
N ASN A 356 26.04 1.05 -36.77
CA ASN A 356 25.01 2.05 -36.51
C ASN A 356 23.65 1.66 -37.10
N LEU A 357 23.61 1.09 -38.31
CA LEU A 357 22.36 0.61 -38.92
C LEU A 357 21.72 -0.51 -38.09
N LEU A 358 22.50 -1.50 -37.66
CA LEU A 358 22.01 -2.58 -36.81
C LEU A 358 21.61 -2.08 -35.42
N MET A 359 22.32 -1.08 -34.88
CA MET A 359 21.96 -0.44 -33.61
C MET A 359 20.59 0.26 -33.72
N ILE A 360 20.28 0.91 -34.85
CA ILE A 360 18.95 1.48 -35.09
C ILE A 360 17.88 0.39 -35.03
N LEU A 361 18.13 -0.79 -35.61
CA LEU A 361 17.18 -1.92 -35.54
C LEU A 361 17.01 -2.45 -34.11
N VAL A 362 18.09 -2.49 -33.31
CA VAL A 362 18.02 -2.86 -31.88
C VAL A 362 17.23 -1.84 -31.08
N LEU A 363 17.31 -0.55 -31.44
CA LEU A 363 16.62 0.53 -30.74
C LEU A 363 15.18 0.77 -31.23
N LEU A 364 14.83 0.28 -32.42
CA LEU A 364 13.48 0.42 -33.01
C LEU A 364 12.34 0.03 -32.05
N PRO A 365 12.45 -1.03 -31.23
CA PRO A 365 11.40 -1.40 -30.28
C PRO A 365 11.10 -0.32 -29.23
N PHE A 366 12.03 0.60 -28.92
CA PHE A 366 11.78 1.69 -27.97
C PHE A 366 10.79 2.73 -28.48
N TRP A 367 10.68 2.89 -29.80
CA TRP A 367 9.71 3.82 -30.41
C TRP A 367 8.31 3.23 -30.51
N THR A 368 8.16 1.94 -30.26
CA THR A 368 6.86 1.26 -30.25
C THR A 368 6.32 1.13 -28.84
N SER A 369 5.01 1.36 -28.68
CA SER A 369 4.34 1.20 -27.39
C SER A 369 4.53 -0.23 -26.86
N LEU A 370 4.80 -0.33 -25.55
CA LEU A 370 4.92 -1.61 -24.86
C LEU A 370 3.66 -2.47 -25.00
N LEU A 371 2.49 -1.86 -24.88
CA LEU A 371 1.21 -2.57 -25.00
C LEU A 371 1.04 -3.15 -26.40
N VAL A 372 1.38 -2.39 -27.45
CA VAL A 372 1.33 -2.86 -28.84
C VAL A 372 2.25 -4.05 -29.06
N ARG A 373 3.51 -3.96 -28.58
CA ARG A 373 4.47 -5.08 -28.66
C ARG A 373 3.96 -6.31 -27.94
N THR A 374 3.40 -6.14 -26.74
CA THR A 374 2.88 -7.25 -25.93
C THR A 374 1.67 -7.91 -26.60
N SER A 375 0.74 -7.12 -27.15
CA SER A 375 -0.40 -7.62 -27.91
C SER A 375 0.02 -8.34 -29.18
N ALA A 376 1.05 -7.85 -29.89
CA ALA A 376 1.61 -8.54 -31.05
C ALA A 376 2.19 -9.92 -30.67
N TRP A 377 2.96 -9.99 -29.58
CA TRP A 377 3.46 -11.27 -29.05
C TRP A 377 2.34 -12.22 -28.64
N LYS A 378 1.27 -11.70 -28.01
CA LYS A 378 0.10 -12.50 -27.67
C LYS A 378 -0.50 -13.18 -28.91
N VAL A 379 -0.68 -12.43 -30.00
CA VAL A 379 -1.21 -12.97 -31.27
C VAL A 379 -0.23 -13.95 -31.93
N MET A 380 1.08 -13.64 -31.95
CA MET A 380 2.07 -14.52 -32.57
C MET A 380 2.22 -15.87 -31.85
N LEU A 381 2.07 -15.90 -30.53
CA LEU A 381 2.22 -17.09 -29.68
C LEU A 381 0.92 -17.88 -29.50
N GLN A 382 -0.20 -17.43 -30.05
CA GLN A 382 -1.43 -18.20 -30.06
C GLN A 382 -1.27 -19.54 -30.81
N GLN A 383 -2.18 -20.49 -30.54
CA GLN A 383 -2.19 -21.77 -31.23
C GLN A 383 -2.37 -21.63 -32.75
N GLN A 384 -3.24 -20.70 -33.18
CA GLN A 384 -3.36 -20.30 -34.59
C GLN A 384 -2.50 -19.07 -34.94
N GLY A 385 -1.47 -18.80 -34.14
CA GLY A 385 -0.55 -17.69 -34.38
C GLY A 385 0.51 -18.04 -35.43
N VAL A 386 1.14 -16.99 -35.96
CA VAL A 386 2.16 -17.06 -37.02
C VAL A 386 3.29 -18.04 -36.69
N ILE A 387 3.72 -18.13 -35.42
CA ILE A 387 4.81 -19.02 -35.02
C ILE A 387 4.40 -20.49 -35.18
N ASN A 388 3.22 -20.86 -34.72
CA ASN A 388 2.70 -22.22 -34.90
C ASN A 388 2.49 -22.53 -36.39
N ASP A 389 1.97 -21.61 -37.18
CA ASP A 389 1.77 -21.80 -38.62
C ASP A 389 3.10 -22.08 -39.34
N VAL A 390 4.17 -21.37 -38.98
CA VAL A 390 5.51 -21.61 -39.53
C VAL A 390 6.06 -22.97 -39.09
N LEU A 391 5.84 -23.38 -37.84
CA LEU A 391 6.28 -24.69 -37.34
C LEU A 391 5.57 -25.85 -38.05
N VAL A 392 4.26 -25.71 -38.29
CA VAL A 392 3.46 -26.67 -39.06
C VAL A 392 3.94 -26.70 -40.52
N TRP A 393 4.18 -25.53 -41.12
CA TRP A 393 4.70 -25.44 -42.48
C TRP A 393 6.09 -26.08 -42.65
N LEU A 394 6.98 -25.93 -41.65
CA LEU A 394 8.29 -26.60 -41.62
C LEU A 394 8.21 -28.11 -41.34
N GLY A 395 7.04 -28.65 -41.02
CA GLY A 395 6.84 -30.05 -40.67
C GLY A 395 7.39 -30.43 -39.29
N LEU A 396 7.66 -29.44 -38.42
CA LEU A 396 8.16 -29.69 -37.05
C LEU A 396 7.04 -30.08 -36.07
N VAL A 397 5.80 -29.67 -36.36
CA VAL A 397 4.60 -29.92 -35.55
C VAL A 397 3.44 -30.27 -36.47
N SER A 398 2.56 -31.20 -36.06
CA SER A 398 1.34 -31.52 -36.82
C SER A 398 0.27 -30.45 -36.61
N ASP A 399 -0.64 -30.27 -37.57
CA ASP A 399 -1.71 -29.25 -37.45
C ASP A 399 -2.65 -29.52 -36.27
N THR A 400 -2.77 -30.79 -35.84
CA THR A 400 -3.57 -31.22 -34.68
C THR A 400 -2.87 -31.04 -33.33
N GLU A 401 -1.55 -30.91 -33.29
CA GLU A 401 -0.74 -30.86 -32.05
C GLU A 401 -0.01 -29.52 -31.89
N ARG A 402 -0.65 -28.43 -32.34
CA ARG A 402 -0.12 -27.06 -32.21
C ARG A 402 0.24 -26.72 -30.76
N LEU A 403 1.41 -26.12 -30.58
CA LEU A 403 1.97 -25.85 -29.25
C LEU A 403 1.19 -24.74 -28.52
N VAL A 404 0.90 -24.97 -27.24
CA VAL A 404 0.35 -23.95 -26.33
C VAL A 404 1.50 -23.07 -25.82
N MET A 405 1.76 -21.95 -26.50
CA MET A 405 2.87 -21.05 -26.17
C MET A 405 2.45 -19.75 -25.48
N ILE A 406 1.16 -19.59 -25.18
CA ILE A 406 0.57 -18.39 -24.58
C ILE A 406 -0.26 -18.74 -23.34
N ASN A 407 -0.47 -17.77 -22.46
CA ASN A 407 -1.13 -17.92 -21.16
C ASN A 407 -0.37 -18.88 -20.23
N ASN A 408 0.95 -18.91 -20.36
CA ASN A 408 1.82 -19.73 -19.53
C ASN A 408 3.19 -19.09 -19.33
N GLN A 409 4.01 -19.74 -18.51
CA GLN A 409 5.38 -19.34 -18.23
C GLN A 409 6.25 -19.14 -19.48
N PHE A 410 6.11 -20.00 -20.49
CA PHE A 410 6.90 -19.93 -21.72
C PHE A 410 6.62 -18.63 -22.49
N GLY A 411 5.34 -18.28 -22.66
CA GLY A 411 4.95 -17.05 -23.34
C GLY A 411 5.52 -15.80 -22.68
N THR A 412 5.50 -15.73 -21.35
CA THR A 412 6.12 -14.64 -20.60
C THR A 412 7.62 -14.57 -20.84
N ILE A 413 8.35 -15.69 -20.76
CA ILE A 413 9.81 -15.70 -20.96
C ILE A 413 10.17 -15.20 -22.36
N VAL A 414 9.48 -15.69 -23.40
CA VAL A 414 9.75 -15.31 -24.80
C VAL A 414 9.47 -13.82 -25.02
N ALA A 415 8.28 -13.35 -24.65
CA ALA A 415 7.89 -11.95 -24.86
C ALA A 415 8.80 -10.99 -24.09
N MET A 416 9.08 -11.28 -22.82
CA MET A 416 9.97 -10.44 -22.01
C MET A 416 11.41 -10.48 -22.48
N THR A 417 11.92 -11.62 -22.95
CA THR A 417 13.27 -11.71 -23.53
C THR A 417 13.42 -10.74 -24.70
N HIS A 418 12.45 -10.70 -25.61
CA HIS A 418 12.48 -9.74 -26.73
C HIS A 418 12.39 -8.29 -26.25
N ILE A 419 11.50 -7.99 -25.31
CA ILE A 419 11.30 -6.63 -24.79
C ILE A 419 12.56 -6.12 -24.08
N LEU A 420 13.24 -6.99 -23.32
CA LEU A 420 14.41 -6.64 -22.53
C LEU A 420 15.75 -6.80 -23.26
N LEU A 421 15.77 -7.46 -24.42
CA LEU A 421 16.97 -7.72 -25.21
C LEU A 421 17.84 -6.47 -25.46
N PRO A 422 17.26 -5.29 -25.84
CA PRO A 422 18.08 -4.10 -26.08
C PRO A 422 18.83 -3.62 -24.83
N PHE A 423 18.25 -3.81 -23.64
CA PHE A 423 18.88 -3.43 -22.37
C PHE A 423 20.06 -4.34 -22.00
N MET A 424 20.13 -5.57 -22.54
CA MET A 424 21.31 -6.42 -22.45
C MET A 424 22.37 -6.04 -23.49
N ILE A 425 21.94 -5.76 -24.73
CA ILE A 425 22.84 -5.46 -25.84
C ILE A 425 23.65 -4.18 -25.57
N LEU A 426 23.04 -3.11 -25.06
CA LEU A 426 23.70 -1.81 -24.92
C LEU A 426 24.91 -1.84 -23.96
N PRO A 427 24.82 -2.35 -22.72
CA PRO A 427 25.98 -2.43 -21.83
C PRO A 427 27.06 -3.38 -22.37
N MET A 428 26.66 -4.52 -22.94
CA MET A 428 27.60 -5.46 -23.54
C MET A 428 28.37 -4.84 -24.71
N TYR A 429 27.66 -4.18 -25.62
CA TYR A 429 28.25 -3.46 -26.74
C TYR A 429 29.21 -2.35 -26.26
N SER A 430 28.81 -1.60 -25.23
CA SER A 430 29.61 -0.50 -24.67
C SER A 430 30.99 -0.96 -24.19
N VAL A 431 31.07 -2.15 -23.58
CA VAL A 431 32.34 -2.75 -23.13
C VAL A 431 33.06 -3.42 -24.31
N MET A 432 32.35 -4.19 -25.12
CA MET A 432 32.94 -4.96 -26.23
C MET A 432 33.61 -4.09 -27.29
N GLN A 433 33.06 -2.90 -27.58
CA GLN A 433 33.66 -1.95 -28.54
C GLN A 433 35.01 -1.40 -28.07
N THR A 434 35.30 -1.43 -26.77
CA THR A 434 36.58 -0.94 -26.22
C THR A 434 37.69 -1.98 -26.26
N ILE A 435 37.38 -3.25 -26.57
CA ILE A 435 38.36 -4.35 -26.60
C ILE A 435 39.19 -4.26 -27.89
N PRO A 436 40.51 -3.99 -27.83
CA PRO A 436 41.35 -3.87 -29.02
C PRO A 436 41.41 -5.18 -29.84
N PRO A 437 41.17 -5.14 -31.17
CA PRO A 437 41.29 -6.33 -32.02
C PRO A 437 42.71 -6.91 -32.07
N THR A 438 43.72 -6.14 -31.66
CA THR A 438 45.11 -6.59 -31.55
C THR A 438 45.30 -7.72 -30.54
N TYR A 439 44.51 -7.80 -29.47
CA TYR A 439 44.62 -8.86 -28.47
C TYR A 439 44.33 -10.25 -29.06
N LEU A 440 43.29 -10.35 -29.90
CA LEU A 440 42.97 -11.58 -30.61
C LEU A 440 44.05 -11.94 -31.64
N ARG A 441 44.63 -10.95 -32.34
CA ARG A 441 45.72 -11.19 -33.29
C ARG A 441 46.99 -11.69 -32.59
N ALA A 442 47.34 -11.11 -31.43
CA ALA A 442 48.48 -11.51 -30.62
C ALA A 442 48.31 -12.95 -30.07
N ALA A 443 47.11 -13.29 -29.59
CA ALA A 443 46.83 -14.66 -29.13
C ALA A 443 47.03 -15.69 -30.24
N LYS A 444 46.56 -15.39 -31.46
CA LYS A 444 46.73 -16.28 -32.62
C LYS A 444 48.19 -16.42 -33.05
N SER A 445 48.98 -15.34 -32.98
CA SER A 445 50.43 -15.43 -33.28
C SER A 445 51.21 -16.28 -32.28
N LEU A 446 50.69 -16.47 -31.06
CA LEU A 446 51.25 -17.36 -30.05
C LEU A 446 50.74 -18.81 -30.17
N GLY A 447 50.05 -19.16 -31.26
CA GLY A 447 49.56 -20.51 -31.54
C GLY A 447 48.14 -20.80 -31.04
N ALA A 448 47.41 -19.82 -30.51
CA ALA A 448 46.01 -20.04 -30.12
C ALA A 448 45.09 -20.14 -31.35
N ASN A 449 44.19 -21.13 -31.36
CA ASN A 449 43.10 -21.19 -32.34
C ASN A 449 42.00 -20.15 -32.00
N ASN A 450 41.05 -19.92 -32.91
CA ASN A 450 39.98 -18.94 -32.74
C ASN A 450 39.17 -19.15 -31.45
N TRP A 451 38.86 -20.41 -31.13
CA TRP A 451 38.10 -20.78 -29.94
C TRP A 451 38.86 -20.43 -28.65
N THR A 452 40.14 -20.79 -28.60
CA THR A 452 41.02 -20.52 -27.45
C THR A 452 41.24 -19.02 -27.28
N ALA A 453 41.52 -18.30 -28.37
CA ALA A 453 41.68 -16.84 -28.34
C ALA A 453 40.40 -16.15 -27.86
N PHE A 454 39.23 -16.62 -28.29
CA PHE A 454 37.95 -16.07 -27.84
C PHE A 454 37.74 -16.30 -26.34
N TRP A 455 37.74 -17.54 -25.87
CA TRP A 455 37.39 -17.85 -24.47
C TRP A 455 38.44 -17.43 -23.45
N ARG A 456 39.73 -17.43 -23.84
CA ARG A 456 40.83 -17.12 -22.91
C ARG A 456 41.23 -15.65 -22.92
N VAL A 457 40.97 -14.91 -24.00
CA VAL A 457 41.41 -13.51 -24.14
C VAL A 457 40.23 -12.56 -24.27
N TYR A 458 39.29 -12.81 -25.19
CA TYR A 458 38.20 -11.88 -25.47
C TYR A 458 37.06 -11.95 -24.44
N PHE A 459 36.53 -13.15 -24.18
CA PHE A 459 35.38 -13.37 -23.30
C PHE A 459 35.61 -12.83 -21.87
N PRO A 460 36.77 -13.04 -21.21
CA PRO A 460 37.00 -12.50 -19.87
C PRO A 460 36.94 -10.96 -19.81
N GLN A 461 37.30 -10.29 -20.90
CA GLN A 461 37.23 -8.83 -21.01
C GLN A 461 35.81 -8.32 -21.28
N SER A 462 34.90 -9.14 -21.79
CA SER A 462 33.49 -8.78 -21.99
C SER A 462 32.61 -9.06 -20.77
N VAL A 463 33.11 -9.83 -19.79
CA VAL A 463 32.39 -10.17 -18.53
C VAL A 463 31.82 -8.93 -17.80
N PRO A 464 32.53 -7.80 -17.65
CA PRO A 464 31.95 -6.61 -17.02
C PRO A 464 30.70 -6.09 -17.75
N GLY A 465 30.68 -6.20 -19.09
CA GLY A 465 29.52 -5.82 -19.91
C GLY A 465 28.35 -6.79 -19.75
N ILE A 466 28.62 -8.10 -19.70
CA ILE A 466 27.60 -9.13 -19.39
C ILE A 466 27.01 -8.86 -18.01
N GLY A 467 27.85 -8.59 -17.03
CA GLY A 467 27.44 -8.31 -15.66
C GLY A 467 26.53 -7.08 -15.58
N ALA A 468 26.97 -5.94 -16.14
CA ALA A 468 26.18 -4.71 -16.16
C ALA A 468 24.81 -4.90 -16.85
N GLY A 469 24.78 -5.58 -18.00
CA GLY A 469 23.54 -5.90 -18.69
C GLY A 469 22.66 -6.88 -17.92
N SER A 470 23.24 -7.86 -17.25
CA SER A 470 22.51 -8.87 -16.47
C SER A 470 21.80 -8.28 -15.27
N ILE A 471 22.46 -7.41 -14.51
CA ILE A 471 21.79 -6.70 -13.40
C ILE A 471 20.63 -5.87 -13.94
N LEU A 472 20.89 -5.08 -14.99
CA LEU A 472 19.89 -4.15 -15.53
C LEU A 472 18.64 -4.92 -15.99
N VAL A 473 18.82 -5.98 -16.79
CA VAL A 473 17.72 -6.82 -17.27
C VAL A 473 17.03 -7.53 -16.11
N PHE A 474 17.78 -8.05 -15.14
CA PHE A 474 17.20 -8.76 -14.01
C PHE A 474 16.32 -7.86 -13.13
N ILE A 475 16.81 -6.66 -12.78
CA ILE A 475 16.05 -5.67 -12.01
C ILE A 475 14.79 -5.25 -12.77
N LEU A 476 14.91 -5.00 -14.08
CA LEU A 476 13.76 -4.66 -14.92
C LEU A 476 12.76 -5.82 -15.02
N ALA A 477 13.23 -7.06 -15.12
CA ALA A 477 12.38 -8.24 -15.23
C ALA A 477 11.56 -8.49 -13.96
N ILE A 478 12.17 -8.43 -12.77
CA ILE A 478 11.49 -8.70 -11.50
C ILE A 478 10.29 -7.77 -11.28
N GLY A 479 10.46 -6.48 -11.55
CA GLY A 479 9.42 -5.47 -11.34
C GLY A 479 8.33 -5.44 -12.42
N TYR A 480 8.43 -6.28 -13.44
CA TYR A 480 7.51 -6.24 -14.57
C TYR A 480 6.17 -6.89 -14.24
N TYR A 481 5.06 -6.19 -14.48
CA TYR A 481 3.71 -6.75 -14.26
C TYR A 481 2.84 -6.77 -15.54
N ILE A 482 2.96 -5.77 -16.42
CA ILE A 482 2.07 -5.61 -17.59
C ILE A 482 2.17 -6.79 -18.57
N THR A 483 3.39 -7.15 -18.99
CA THR A 483 3.56 -8.26 -19.95
C THR A 483 3.14 -9.60 -19.35
N PRO A 484 3.61 -10.01 -18.15
CA PRO A 484 3.12 -11.22 -17.48
C PRO A 484 1.59 -11.29 -17.36
N GLU A 485 0.90 -10.17 -17.11
CA GLU A 485 -0.57 -10.13 -17.04
C GLU A 485 -1.22 -10.51 -18.36
N ILE A 486 -0.67 -10.02 -19.48
CA ILE A 486 -1.27 -10.19 -20.81
C ILE A 486 -0.94 -11.54 -21.44
N VAL A 487 0.25 -12.10 -21.19
CA VAL A 487 0.76 -13.31 -21.86
C VAL A 487 0.97 -14.52 -20.94
N GLY A 488 1.00 -14.34 -19.63
CA GLY A 488 1.48 -15.34 -18.68
C GLY A 488 0.41 -16.29 -18.11
N GLY A 489 -0.87 -15.92 -18.16
CA GLY A 489 -1.95 -16.73 -17.56
C GLY A 489 -1.69 -17.06 -16.08
N THR A 490 -2.00 -18.27 -15.65
CA THR A 490 -1.84 -18.66 -14.23
C THR A 490 -0.41 -19.04 -13.85
N THR A 491 0.41 -19.51 -14.80
CA THR A 491 1.77 -20.03 -14.54
C THR A 491 2.87 -19.01 -14.84
N GLY A 492 2.59 -17.96 -15.60
CA GLY A 492 3.54 -16.94 -16.02
C GLY A 492 3.39 -15.57 -15.35
N THR A 493 2.58 -15.46 -14.29
CA THR A 493 2.38 -14.25 -13.48
C THR A 493 3.43 -14.09 -12.37
N PHE A 494 3.77 -12.84 -12.05
CA PHE A 494 4.80 -12.46 -11.09
C PHE A 494 4.17 -11.96 -9.79
N ILE A 495 4.97 -11.80 -8.75
CA ILE A 495 4.53 -11.15 -7.52
C ILE A 495 4.10 -9.69 -7.77
N SER A 496 4.73 -9.03 -8.73
CA SER A 496 4.41 -7.67 -9.18
C SER A 496 2.96 -7.55 -9.69
N ASN A 497 2.39 -8.61 -10.27
CA ASN A 497 0.97 -8.66 -10.64
C ASN A 497 0.06 -8.59 -9.41
N ARG A 498 0.42 -9.29 -8.32
CA ARG A 498 -0.35 -9.25 -7.06
C ARG A 498 -0.21 -7.92 -6.33
N ILE A 499 0.97 -7.30 -6.38
CA ILE A 499 1.16 -5.93 -5.86
C ILE A 499 0.21 -4.97 -6.57
N ALA A 500 0.17 -4.99 -7.91
CA ALA A 500 -0.74 -4.16 -8.70
C ALA A 500 -2.22 -4.46 -8.38
N TYR A 501 -2.60 -5.73 -8.24
CA TYR A 501 -3.95 -6.14 -7.85
C TYR A 501 -4.35 -5.56 -6.48
N HIS A 502 -3.48 -5.60 -5.49
CA HIS A 502 -3.78 -5.08 -4.16
C HIS A 502 -3.86 -3.56 -4.11
N ILE A 503 -3.14 -2.85 -4.99
CA ILE A 503 -3.23 -1.39 -5.09
C ILE A 503 -4.50 -0.97 -5.83
N SER A 504 -4.82 -1.61 -6.96
CA SER A 504 -5.83 -1.11 -7.90
C SER A 504 -7.19 -1.80 -7.82
N SER A 505 -7.25 -3.03 -7.30
CA SER A 505 -8.49 -3.81 -7.26
C SER A 505 -8.94 -4.07 -5.84
N SER A 506 -8.07 -4.66 -5.00
CA SER A 506 -8.45 -5.00 -3.63
C SER A 506 -8.30 -3.84 -2.64
N LEU A 507 -7.69 -2.72 -3.07
CA LEU A 507 -7.41 -1.53 -2.26
C LEU A 507 -6.77 -1.87 -0.89
N ASN A 508 -5.94 -2.92 -0.85
CA ASN A 508 -5.19 -3.34 0.33
C ASN A 508 -3.75 -2.81 0.23
N TRP A 509 -3.61 -1.51 0.50
CA TRP A 509 -2.36 -0.78 0.35
C TRP A 509 -1.28 -1.29 1.31
N GLY A 510 -1.64 -1.73 2.51
CA GLY A 510 -0.68 -2.27 3.48
C GLY A 510 -0.08 -3.60 3.02
N LEU A 511 -0.90 -4.51 2.49
CA LEU A 511 -0.38 -5.77 1.94
C LEU A 511 0.46 -5.53 0.67
N ALA A 512 0.00 -4.64 -0.21
CA ALA A 512 0.78 -4.25 -1.39
C ALA A 512 2.14 -3.67 -1.03
N ALA A 513 2.17 -2.79 -0.02
CA ALA A 513 3.39 -2.21 0.52
C ALA A 513 4.32 -3.29 1.09
N ALA A 514 3.81 -4.23 1.88
CA ALA A 514 4.61 -5.32 2.46
C ALA A 514 5.25 -6.20 1.37
N LEU A 515 4.47 -6.58 0.36
CA LEU A 515 4.95 -7.33 -0.80
C LEU A 515 6.03 -6.54 -1.57
N GLY A 516 5.81 -5.24 -1.77
CA GLY A 516 6.78 -4.34 -2.41
C GLY A 516 8.07 -4.19 -1.61
N THR A 517 7.98 -4.02 -0.28
CA THR A 517 9.13 -3.96 0.63
C THR A 517 9.93 -5.25 0.59
N LEU A 518 9.25 -6.41 0.63
CA LEU A 518 9.92 -7.71 0.57
C LEU A 518 10.61 -7.93 -0.78
N LEU A 519 9.96 -7.54 -1.88
CA LEU A 519 10.56 -7.59 -3.22
C LEU A 519 11.79 -6.68 -3.31
N LEU A 520 11.72 -5.46 -2.78
CA LEU A 520 12.83 -4.52 -2.73
C LEU A 520 13.99 -5.10 -1.91
N ALA A 521 13.72 -5.67 -0.74
CA ALA A 521 14.73 -6.32 0.09
C ALA A 521 15.44 -7.46 -0.66
N VAL A 522 14.68 -8.32 -1.35
CA VAL A 522 15.24 -9.38 -2.21
C VAL A 522 16.13 -8.79 -3.31
N VAL A 523 15.68 -7.74 -4.00
CA VAL A 523 16.46 -7.08 -5.04
C VAL A 523 17.76 -6.47 -4.48
N LEU A 524 17.69 -5.81 -3.32
CA LEU A 524 18.87 -5.22 -2.66
C LEU A 524 19.87 -6.29 -2.21
N ILE A 525 19.41 -7.41 -1.66
CA ILE A 525 20.26 -8.55 -1.29
C ILE A 525 20.95 -9.13 -2.52
N LEU A 526 20.21 -9.32 -3.62
CA LEU A 526 20.76 -9.84 -4.87
C LEU A 526 21.75 -8.86 -5.51
N TYR A 527 21.44 -7.55 -5.47
CA TYR A 527 22.36 -6.51 -5.91
C TYR A 527 23.66 -6.53 -5.09
N TRP A 528 23.56 -6.59 -3.77
CA TRP A 528 24.72 -6.67 -2.88
C TRP A 528 25.56 -7.93 -3.13
N ALA A 529 24.90 -9.09 -3.29
CA ALA A 529 25.58 -10.34 -3.61
C ALA A 529 26.29 -10.28 -4.97
N TYR A 530 25.64 -9.70 -5.97
CA TYR A 530 26.22 -9.48 -7.29
C TYR A 530 27.46 -8.57 -7.20
N ASP A 531 27.34 -7.43 -6.52
CA ASP A 531 28.44 -6.45 -6.40
C ASP A 531 29.66 -7.09 -5.74
N LYS A 532 29.42 -7.93 -4.73
CA LYS A 532 30.47 -8.70 -4.07
C LYS A 532 31.20 -9.70 -4.98
N ILE A 533 30.49 -10.31 -5.92
CA ILE A 533 31.03 -11.32 -6.84
C ILE A 533 31.77 -10.67 -8.02
N VAL A 534 31.20 -9.62 -8.61
CA VAL A 534 31.72 -9.01 -9.84
C VAL A 534 32.70 -7.87 -9.55
N GLY A 535 32.61 -7.22 -8.38
CA GLY A 535 33.48 -6.12 -7.97
C GLY A 535 33.31 -4.90 -8.87
N ILE A 536 32.20 -4.18 -8.72
CA ILE A 536 31.91 -2.97 -9.52
C ILE A 536 32.96 -1.87 -9.29
N ASP A 537 33.74 -1.94 -8.21
CA ASP A 537 34.91 -1.08 -7.98
C ASP A 537 35.98 -1.15 -9.10
N ASN A 538 35.97 -2.18 -9.95
CA ASN A 538 36.82 -2.27 -11.15
C ASN A 538 36.16 -1.71 -12.43
N VAL A 539 34.87 -1.38 -12.39
CA VAL A 539 34.16 -0.69 -13.46
C VAL A 539 34.47 0.80 -13.33
N LYS A 540 35.58 1.23 -13.94
CA LYS A 540 35.85 2.65 -14.15
C LYS A 540 34.74 3.23 -15.01
N LEU A 541 33.73 3.82 -14.36
CA LEU A 541 32.84 4.76 -15.00
C LEU A 541 33.66 6.02 -15.29
N GLY A 542 34.24 6.07 -16.50
CA GLY A 542 34.75 7.28 -17.17
C GLY A 542 35.69 8.17 -16.37
#